data_AF-V9IIR9-F1
#
_entry.id   AF-V9IIR9-F1
#
_cell.length_a   1.000
_cell.length_b   1.000
_cell.length_c   1.000
_cell.angle_alpha   90.00
_cell.angle_beta   90.00
_cell.angle_gamma   90.00
#
_symmetry.space_group_name_H-M   'P 1'
#
loop_
_entity.id
_entity.type
_entity.pdbx_description
1 polymer ?
#
loop_
_entity_poly.entity_id
_entity_poly.type
_entity_poly.pdbx_seq_one_letter_code
_entity_poly.pdbx_strand_id
1 'polypeptide(L)'
;MFCNICQTKFSFFTKEVACPGCGFSCCNKCLKYKFNIPDRGVKNICGRCFNKKNYSSKSSYDNNIKMLDEHEEPMAPVDITKKLDSLENPAKPPIVMYKHTNHWDKFKNRFGTSGSRNS
;
A
#
# COMPACT_ATOMS: atom_id res chain seq x y z
N MET A 1 -4.10 24.59 15.80
CA MET A 1 -4.65 23.40 15.09
C MET A 1 -3.96 23.28 13.73
N PHE A 2 -3.65 22.06 13.27
CA PHE A 2 -2.91 21.81 12.02
C PHE A 2 -3.69 20.85 11.11
N CYS A 3 -3.45 20.95 9.80
CA CYS A 3 -4.01 20.02 8.81
C CYS A 3 -3.45 18.60 9.04
N ASN A 4 -4.31 17.59 9.11
CA ASN A 4 -3.88 16.20 9.37
C ASN A 4 -3.11 15.53 8.22
N ILE A 5 -2.91 16.23 7.09
CA ILE A 5 -2.29 15.69 5.88
C ILE A 5 -0.96 16.38 5.60
N CYS A 6 -0.97 17.71 5.47
CA CYS A 6 0.22 18.50 5.18
C CYS A 6 0.78 19.22 6.40
N GLN A 7 0.18 19.04 7.58
CA GLN A 7 0.60 19.65 8.85
C GLN A 7 0.68 21.19 8.82
N THR A 8 0.06 21.84 7.82
CA THR A 8 0.00 23.30 7.76
C THR A 8 -0.88 23.85 8.87
N LYS A 9 -0.42 24.92 9.52
CA LYS A 9 -1.18 25.62 10.57
C LYS A 9 -2.42 26.27 9.97
N PHE A 10 -3.58 26.07 10.60
CA PHE A 10 -4.76 26.83 10.25
C PHE A 10 -4.62 28.29 10.72
N SER A 11 -5.03 29.21 9.86
CA SER A 11 -4.91 30.65 10.02
C SER A 11 -6.00 31.34 9.19
N PHE A 12 -6.06 32.67 9.20
CA PHE A 12 -7.04 33.44 8.43
C PHE A 12 -7.03 33.11 6.93
N PHE A 13 -5.86 32.80 6.36
CA PHE A 13 -5.72 32.40 4.95
C PHE A 13 -5.92 30.90 4.70
N THR A 14 -5.84 30.07 5.75
CA THR A 14 -5.95 28.62 5.67
C THR A 14 -7.11 28.16 6.55
N LYS A 15 -8.31 28.19 5.96
CA LYS A 15 -9.53 27.70 6.60
C LYS A 15 -9.43 26.20 6.91
N GLU A 16 -9.95 25.84 8.06
CA GLU A 16 -10.13 24.46 8.51
C GLU A 16 -11.43 23.89 7.97
N VAL A 17 -11.37 22.74 7.30
CA VAL A 17 -12.53 22.04 6.74
C VAL A 17 -12.42 20.56 7.05
N ALA A 18 -13.50 19.97 7.59
CA ALA A 18 -13.55 18.54 7.85
C ALA A 18 -13.73 17.73 6.56
N CYS A 19 -12.95 16.67 6.38
CA CYS A 19 -13.14 15.76 5.26
C CYS A 19 -14.43 14.93 5.48
N PRO A 20 -15.40 14.92 4.56
CA PRO A 20 -16.65 14.18 4.76
C PRO A 20 -16.48 12.65 4.72
N GLY A 21 -15.32 12.13 4.31
CA GLY A 21 -15.02 10.71 4.32
C GLY A 21 -14.37 10.17 5.60
N CYS A 22 -13.66 11.00 6.36
CA CYS A 22 -12.94 10.56 7.58
C CYS A 22 -13.11 11.49 8.79
N GLY A 23 -13.77 12.64 8.65
CA GLY A 23 -13.99 13.61 9.71
C GLY A 23 -12.78 14.45 10.10
N PHE A 24 -11.56 14.16 9.60
CA PHE A 24 -10.37 14.90 9.98
C PHE A 24 -10.32 16.32 9.41
N SER A 25 -9.79 17.24 10.22
CA SER A 25 -9.47 18.62 9.85
C SER A 25 -8.40 18.67 8.75
N CYS A 26 -8.79 19.22 7.60
CA CYS A 26 -7.96 19.37 6.42
C CYS A 26 -7.99 20.82 5.94
N CYS A 27 -6.95 21.26 5.24
CA CYS A 27 -6.99 22.51 4.49
C CYS A 27 -7.59 22.29 3.11
N ASN A 28 -8.06 23.36 2.47
CA ASN A 28 -8.63 23.30 1.11
C ASN A 28 -7.67 22.68 0.07
N LYS A 29 -6.36 22.89 0.23
CA LYS A 29 -5.34 22.31 -0.67
C LYS A 29 -5.31 20.77 -0.60
N CYS A 30 -5.55 20.20 0.57
CA CYS A 30 -5.58 18.75 0.77
C CYS A 30 -6.93 18.13 0.42
N LEU A 31 -8.01 18.92 0.47
CA LEU A 31 -9.38 18.52 0.13
C LEU A 31 -9.67 18.78 -1.35
N LYS A 32 -8.93 18.12 -2.25
CA LYS A 32 -8.96 18.39 -3.70
C LYS A 32 -9.72 17.37 -4.55
N TYR A 33 -10.03 16.19 -4.01
CA TYR A 33 -10.58 15.08 -4.80
C TYR A 33 -12.10 15.10 -4.76
N LYS A 34 -12.77 15.23 -5.91
CA LYS A 34 -14.24 15.18 -5.99
C LYS A 34 -14.74 13.75 -5.80
N PHE A 35 -15.74 13.57 -4.95
CA PHE A 35 -16.38 12.29 -4.70
C PHE A 35 -17.89 12.45 -4.48
N ASN A 36 -18.68 11.58 -5.09
CA ASN A 36 -20.14 11.56 -4.94
C ASN A 36 -20.52 10.79 -3.67
N ILE A 37 -21.10 11.49 -2.70
CA ILE A 37 -21.63 10.90 -1.48
C ILE A 37 -23.12 10.65 -1.71
N PRO A 38 -23.63 9.42 -1.51
CA PRO A 38 -25.00 9.03 -1.89
C PRO A 38 -26.11 9.91 -1.31
N ASP A 39 -25.87 10.65 -0.22
CA ASP A 39 -26.89 11.51 0.42
C ASP A 39 -26.60 13.02 0.35
N ARG A 40 -25.39 13.42 -0.06
CA ARG A 40 -24.93 14.82 0.06
C ARG A 40 -24.39 15.42 -1.24
N GLY A 41 -24.52 14.70 -2.34
CA GLY A 41 -24.02 15.11 -3.66
C GLY A 41 -22.50 15.07 -3.78
N VAL A 42 -21.98 15.80 -4.78
CA VAL A 42 -20.56 15.89 -5.09
C VAL A 42 -19.87 16.73 -4.00
N LYS A 43 -18.94 16.14 -3.24
CA LYS A 43 -18.11 16.85 -2.28
C LYS A 43 -16.65 16.53 -2.45
N ASN A 44 -15.79 17.47 -2.04
CA ASN A 44 -14.37 17.23 -2.03
C ASN A 44 -13.97 16.41 -0.80
N ILE A 45 -13.17 15.37 -1.02
CA ILE A 45 -12.56 14.51 0.00
C ILE A 45 -11.04 14.62 -0.05
N CYS A 46 -10.39 14.13 1.00
CA CYS A 46 -8.94 14.06 1.05
C CYS A 46 -8.37 12.86 0.26
N GLY A 47 -7.10 12.94 -0.11
CA GLY A 47 -6.44 11.89 -0.90
C GLY A 47 -6.42 10.52 -0.22
N ARG A 48 -6.34 10.47 1.13
CA ARG A 48 -6.40 9.21 1.88
C ARG A 48 -7.78 8.54 1.73
N CYS A 49 -8.86 9.31 1.83
CA CYS A 49 -10.22 8.80 1.64
C CYS A 49 -10.46 8.39 0.18
N PHE A 50 -9.97 9.18 -0.78
CA PHE A 50 -10.07 8.85 -2.19
C PHE A 50 -9.38 7.52 -2.48
N ASN A 51 -8.15 7.34 -2.00
CA ASN A 51 -7.40 6.11 -2.17
C ASN A 51 -8.10 4.90 -1.51
N LYS A 52 -8.56 5.06 -0.25
CA LYS A 52 -9.31 4.01 0.48
C LYS A 52 -10.56 3.58 -0.27
N LYS A 53 -11.31 4.54 -0.83
CA LYS A 53 -12.51 4.26 -1.65
C LYS A 53 -12.18 3.50 -2.92
N ASN A 54 -11.11 3.87 -3.63
CA ASN A 54 -10.69 3.19 -4.88
C ASN A 54 -10.27 1.73 -4.65
N TYR A 55 -9.66 1.40 -3.51
CA TYR A 55 -9.37 0.00 -3.17
C TYR A 55 -10.61 -0.75 -2.67
N SER A 56 -11.50 -0.07 -1.95
CA SER A 56 -12.73 -0.69 -1.44
C SER A 56 -13.79 -0.90 -2.52
N SER A 57 -13.78 -0.12 -3.62
CA SER A 57 -14.67 -0.30 -4.77
C SER A 57 -14.35 -1.54 -5.60
N LYS A 58 -13.24 -2.24 -5.32
CA LYS A 58 -12.98 -3.58 -5.90
C LYS A 58 -13.71 -4.71 -5.15
N SER A 59 -14.31 -4.46 -3.99
CA SER A 59 -14.92 -5.51 -3.17
C SER A 59 -16.40 -5.29 -2.82
N SER A 60 -17.08 -4.31 -3.41
CA SER A 60 -18.52 -4.18 -3.24
C SER A 60 -19.10 -3.36 -4.38
N TYR A 61 -19.60 -4.09 -5.38
CA TYR A 61 -20.58 -3.60 -6.33
C TYR A 61 -21.84 -3.22 -5.54
N ASP A 62 -22.33 -2.00 -5.75
CA ASP A 62 -23.77 -1.80 -5.95
C ASP A 62 -24.04 -0.52 -6.76
N ASN A 63 -24.46 -0.79 -8.00
CA ASN A 63 -25.53 -0.16 -8.77
C ASN A 63 -25.42 1.31 -9.18
N ASN A 64 -24.86 1.52 -10.38
CA ASN A 64 -25.50 2.18 -11.53
C ASN A 64 -24.47 2.98 -12.37
N ILE A 65 -23.65 2.30 -13.18
CA ILE A 65 -23.25 2.81 -14.49
C ILE A 65 -23.17 1.59 -15.43
N LYS A 66 -24.08 1.53 -16.41
CA LYS A 66 -23.95 0.67 -17.60
C LYS A 66 -22.71 1.12 -18.36
N MET A 67 -21.72 0.26 -18.50
CA MET A 67 -20.79 0.30 -19.63
C MET A 67 -20.53 -1.12 -20.13
N LEU A 68 -21.29 -1.45 -21.18
CA LEU A 68 -20.95 -2.18 -22.40
C LEU A 68 -19.86 -3.28 -22.29
N ASP A 69 -20.37 -4.51 -22.18
CA ASP A 69 -20.09 -5.67 -23.06
C ASP A 69 -18.85 -5.56 -23.96
N GLU A 70 -17.87 -6.46 -23.77
CA GLU A 70 -17.49 -7.45 -24.80
C GLU A 70 -16.29 -8.32 -24.35
N HIS A 71 -16.43 -9.61 -24.64
CA HIS A 71 -15.47 -10.71 -24.60
C HIS A 71 -15.18 -11.40 -23.26
N GLU A 72 -16.10 -12.29 -22.88
CA GLU A 72 -15.75 -13.50 -22.13
C GLU A 72 -15.09 -14.52 -23.08
N GLU A 73 -13.80 -14.80 -22.86
CA GLU A 73 -13.25 -16.11 -23.21
C GLU A 73 -12.84 -16.82 -21.90
N PRO A 74 -13.40 -17.99 -21.59
CA PRO A 74 -12.93 -18.78 -20.46
C PRO A 74 -11.53 -19.31 -20.77
N MET A 75 -10.51 -18.75 -20.14
CA MET A 75 -9.15 -19.27 -20.25
C MET A 75 -9.11 -20.70 -19.68
N ALA A 76 -8.77 -21.65 -20.54
CA ALA A 76 -8.62 -23.06 -20.21
C ALA A 76 -7.65 -23.28 -19.03
N PRO A 77 -7.79 -24.37 -18.25
CA PRO A 77 -6.93 -24.63 -17.10
C PRO A 77 -5.49 -24.80 -17.57
N VAL A 78 -4.61 -23.88 -17.17
CA VAL A 78 -3.18 -23.99 -17.46
C VAL A 78 -2.59 -25.04 -16.52
N ASP A 79 -2.15 -26.16 -17.08
CA ASP A 79 -1.54 -27.27 -16.36
C ASP A 79 -0.21 -26.81 -15.71
N ILE A 80 -0.28 -26.57 -14.40
CA ILE A 80 0.73 -25.88 -13.59
C ILE A 80 2.04 -26.70 -13.51
N THR A 81 1.94 -28.00 -13.74
CA THR A 81 3.01 -29.00 -13.68
C THR A 81 4.17 -28.66 -14.61
N LYS A 82 3.88 -28.26 -15.86
CA LYS A 82 4.89 -27.93 -16.88
C LYS A 82 5.75 -26.71 -16.56
N LYS A 83 5.24 -25.77 -15.74
CA LYS A 83 5.98 -24.57 -15.32
C LYS A 83 6.94 -24.84 -14.16
N LEU A 84 6.64 -25.82 -13.31
CA LEU A 84 7.51 -26.18 -12.18
C LEU A 84 8.78 -26.88 -12.68
N ASP A 85 8.67 -27.78 -13.65
CA ASP A 85 9.82 -28.49 -14.24
C ASP A 85 10.80 -27.55 -14.97
N SER A 86 10.34 -26.39 -15.44
CA SER A 86 11.20 -25.41 -16.12
C SER A 86 12.05 -24.55 -15.17
N LEU A 87 11.74 -24.55 -13.86
CA LEU A 87 12.47 -23.76 -12.86
C LEU A 87 13.55 -24.55 -12.13
N GLU A 88 13.58 -25.88 -12.29
CA GLU A 88 14.66 -26.70 -11.80
C GLU A 88 15.83 -26.59 -12.77
N ASN A 89 16.74 -25.66 -12.46
CA ASN A 89 17.98 -25.46 -13.21
C ASN A 89 19.14 -26.19 -12.49
N PRO A 90 19.43 -27.46 -12.83
CA PRO A 90 20.48 -28.25 -12.18
C PRO A 90 21.91 -27.81 -12.56
N ALA A 91 22.10 -26.81 -13.43
CA ALA A 91 23.40 -26.48 -14.01
C ALA A 91 24.16 -25.31 -13.34
N LYS A 92 23.69 -24.77 -12.22
CA LYS A 92 24.45 -23.68 -11.54
C LYS A 92 25.62 -24.26 -10.73
N PRO A 93 26.88 -23.87 -11.02
CA PRO A 93 28.01 -24.28 -10.21
C PRO A 93 27.88 -23.75 -8.77
N PRO A 94 28.53 -24.39 -7.78
CA PRO A 94 28.40 -24.03 -6.38
C PRO A 94 28.77 -22.55 -6.18
N ILE A 95 27.85 -21.81 -5.54
CA ILE A 95 28.08 -20.40 -5.20
C ILE A 95 29.17 -20.35 -4.13
N VAL A 96 30.39 -19.98 -4.52
CA VAL A 96 31.49 -19.76 -3.59
C VAL A 96 31.26 -18.44 -2.86
N MET A 97 30.85 -18.52 -1.60
CA MET A 97 30.65 -17.35 -0.75
C MET A 97 31.99 -16.91 -0.14
N TYR A 98 32.55 -15.80 -0.63
CA TYR A 98 33.68 -15.14 0.02
C TYR A 98 33.19 -14.41 1.28
N LYS A 99 33.75 -14.77 2.45
CA LYS A 99 33.47 -14.08 3.72
C LYS A 99 34.09 -12.69 3.70
N HIS A 100 33.35 -11.70 3.20
CA HIS A 100 33.64 -10.31 3.54
C HIS A 100 33.20 -10.05 4.98
N THR A 101 34.11 -9.54 5.81
CA THR A 101 33.82 -9.11 7.18
C THR A 101 32.83 -7.95 7.14
N ASN A 102 31.55 -8.28 7.24
CA ASN A 102 30.46 -7.32 7.20
C ASN A 102 30.53 -6.43 8.46
N HIS A 103 30.38 -5.13 8.28
CA HIS A 103 30.27 -4.11 9.35
C HIS A 103 29.34 -4.54 10.49
N TRP A 104 28.34 -5.37 10.20
CA TRP A 104 27.40 -5.99 11.12
C TRP A 104 28.03 -6.91 12.20
N ASP A 105 29.13 -7.61 11.93
CA ASP A 105 29.80 -8.44 12.94
C ASP A 105 30.42 -7.58 14.06
N LYS A 106 30.81 -6.35 13.74
CA LYS A 106 31.38 -5.38 14.70
C LYS A 106 30.35 -4.88 15.73
N PHE A 107 29.06 -5.03 15.46
CA PHE A 107 28.00 -4.67 16.39
C PHE A 107 27.62 -5.80 17.34
N LYS A 108 27.71 -7.07 16.89
CA LYS A 108 27.38 -8.24 17.72
C LYS A 108 28.34 -8.41 18.90
N ASN A 109 29.61 -8.04 18.73
CA ASN A 109 30.62 -8.15 19.79
C ASN A 109 30.43 -7.15 20.95
N ARG A 110 29.55 -6.15 20.83
CA ARG A 110 29.31 -5.15 21.90
C ARG A 110 28.11 -5.43 22.79
N PHE A 111 27.27 -6.42 22.48
CA PHE A 111 26.07 -6.74 23.26
C PHE A 111 25.94 -8.21 23.68
N GLY A 112 27.02 -9.00 23.60
CA GLY A 112 27.01 -10.41 23.95
C GLY A 112 27.98 -10.76 25.08
N THR A 113 27.71 -10.33 26.31
CA THR A 113 28.24 -10.99 27.51
C THR A 113 27.15 -11.83 28.16
N SER A 114 27.28 -13.15 28.05
CA SER A 114 27.06 -14.16 29.09
C SER A 114 26.51 -15.48 28.53
N GLY A 115 27.19 -16.58 28.88
CA GLY A 115 26.64 -17.93 28.86
C GLY A 115 27.05 -18.81 27.67
N SER A 116 28.14 -19.56 27.80
CA SER A 116 28.03 -20.99 28.16
C SER A 116 29.43 -21.61 28.27
N ARG A 117 29.75 -22.14 29.45
CA ARG A 117 30.79 -23.16 29.65
C ARG A 117 30.19 -24.52 29.28
N ASN A 118 31.09 -25.47 29.03
CA ASN A 118 30.93 -26.92 28.73
C ASN A 118 31.10 -27.21 27.23
N SER A 119 32.00 -28.10 26.79
CA SER A 119 32.70 -29.22 27.46
C SER A 119 34.14 -29.33 26.97
#